data_AF-A0A4Q3J544-F1
#
_entry.id   AF-A0A4Q3J544-F1
#
_cell.length_a   1.000
_cell.length_b   1.000
_cell.length_c   1.000
_cell.angle_alpha   90.00
_cell.angle_beta   90.00
_cell.angle_gamma   90.00
#
_symmetry.space_group_name_H-M   'P 1'
#
loop_
_entity.id
_entity.type
_entity.pdbx_description
1 polymer ?
#
loop_
_entity_poly.entity_id
_entity_poly.type
_entity_poly.pdbx_seq_one_letter_code
_entity_poly.pdbx_strand_id
1 'polypeptide(L)'
;MTTLRPRTLLPLSLALALLASPGAPGSSGWLSLRTAHAADDTAKARTAFNEGLQLEAGGNFTGALAKFNEVAQLRRTPQVVYHIALCQEKLGQLVAALGGYRIV
;
A
#
# COMPACT_ATOMS: atom_id res chain seq x y z
N MET A 1 8.04 4.77 47.01
CA MET A 1 9.39 5.36 46.79
C MET A 1 10.41 4.23 46.83
N THR A 2 10.81 3.72 45.67
CA THR A 2 11.84 2.67 45.56
C THR A 2 12.58 2.81 44.23
N THR A 3 13.66 3.61 44.28
CA THR A 3 14.93 3.54 43.54
C THR A 3 14.97 3.21 42.04
N LEU A 4 15.31 4.24 41.25
CA LEU A 4 16.01 4.15 39.96
C LEU A 4 17.28 3.28 40.05
N ARG A 5 17.60 2.56 38.96
CA ARG A 5 19.00 2.30 38.59
C ARG A 5 19.20 2.42 37.07
N PRO A 6 19.97 3.42 36.60
CA PRO A 6 20.45 3.51 35.23
C PRO A 6 21.72 2.66 35.09
N ARG A 7 21.84 1.88 34.03
CA ARG A 7 23.05 1.13 33.67
C ARG A 7 23.16 1.12 32.14
N THR A 8 23.85 2.10 31.59
CA THR A 8 25.29 2.12 31.24
C THR A 8 25.48 1.88 29.75
N LEU A 9 25.78 3.00 29.10
CA LEU A 9 26.41 3.23 27.80
C LEU A 9 27.57 2.28 27.51
N LEU A 10 27.75 1.91 26.23
CA LEU A 10 29.01 1.81 25.45
C LEU A 10 28.84 0.81 24.27
N PRO A 11 29.64 0.89 23.18
CA PRO A 11 30.30 2.03 22.57
C PRO A 11 29.98 2.21 21.08
N LEU A 12 30.01 3.49 20.70
CA LEU A 12 30.30 4.04 19.38
C LEU A 12 31.40 3.23 18.64
N SER A 13 31.02 2.46 17.63
CA SER A 13 31.97 1.90 16.65
C SER A 13 31.82 2.68 15.34
N LEU A 14 32.63 3.74 15.26
CA LEU A 14 32.91 4.52 14.07
C LEU A 14 33.89 3.71 13.20
N ALA A 15 33.40 3.04 12.16
CA ALA A 15 34.26 2.46 11.13
C ALA A 15 33.98 3.16 9.79
N LEU A 16 34.71 4.26 9.60
CA LEU A 16 34.81 5.02 8.37
C LEU A 16 35.72 4.27 7.40
N ALA A 17 35.16 3.54 6.45
CA ALA A 17 35.90 2.99 5.31
C ALA A 17 35.48 3.72 4.03
N LEU A 18 36.22 4.79 3.73
CA LEU A 18 36.16 5.55 2.49
C LEU A 18 36.87 4.74 1.38
N LEU A 19 36.12 3.98 0.57
CA LEU A 19 36.61 3.50 -0.71
C LEU A 19 35.97 4.31 -1.84
N ALA A 20 36.68 5.34 -2.26
CA ALA A 20 36.37 6.16 -3.42
C ALA A 20 36.38 5.27 -4.69
N SER A 21 35.19 5.03 -5.25
CA SER A 21 35.05 4.45 -6.59
C SER A 21 34.81 5.58 -7.60
N PRO A 22 35.72 5.82 -8.55
CA PRO A 22 35.54 6.83 -9.59
C PRO A 22 34.48 6.37 -10.62
N GLY A 23 33.36 7.10 -10.63
CA GLY A 23 32.56 7.43 -11.82
C GLY A 23 32.16 6.31 -12.78
N ALA A 24 30.96 5.76 -12.57
CA ALA A 24 30.15 5.24 -13.68
C ALA A 24 29.16 6.33 -14.12
N PRO A 25 29.38 7.02 -15.27
CA PRO A 25 28.37 7.90 -15.83
C PRO A 25 27.27 7.05 -16.48
N GLY A 26 26.06 7.09 -15.92
CA GLY A 26 24.86 6.59 -16.59
C GLY A 26 24.02 5.62 -15.76
N SER A 27 23.02 6.15 -15.05
CA SER A 27 21.74 5.46 -14.75
C SER A 27 20.78 6.30 -13.91
N SER A 28 21.21 7.46 -13.38
CA SER A 28 20.46 8.22 -12.36
C SER A 28 19.11 8.80 -12.81
N GLY A 29 18.88 9.01 -14.11
CA GLY A 29 17.62 9.59 -14.62
C GLY A 29 16.40 8.65 -14.48
N TRP A 30 16.61 7.34 -14.55
CA TRP A 30 15.52 6.36 -14.62
C TRP A 30 15.06 5.88 -13.23
N LEU A 31 15.89 6.02 -12.21
CA LEU A 31 15.53 5.66 -10.83
C LEU A 31 14.59 6.71 -10.21
N SER A 32 14.84 8.00 -10.48
CA SER A 32 14.01 9.11 -9.97
C SER A 32 12.63 9.16 -10.62
N LEU A 33 12.50 8.74 -11.89
CA LEU A 33 11.20 8.68 -12.57
C LEU A 33 10.34 7.52 -12.04
N ARG A 34 10.95 6.36 -11.73
CA ARG A 34 10.23 5.20 -11.18
C ARG A 34 9.67 5.48 -9.79
N THR A 35 10.41 6.17 -8.92
CA THR A 35 9.92 6.51 -7.58
C THR A 35 8.80 7.55 -7.61
N ALA A 36 8.91 8.55 -8.50
CA ALA A 36 7.84 9.52 -8.73
C ALA A 36 6.54 8.85 -9.24
N HIS A 37 6.65 7.94 -10.22
CA HIS A 37 5.50 7.20 -10.74
C HIS A 37 4.84 6.29 -9.69
N ALA A 38 5.64 5.58 -8.89
CA ALA A 38 5.14 4.72 -7.83
C ALA A 38 4.44 5.51 -6.70
N ALA A 39 4.91 6.73 -6.40
CA ALA A 39 4.27 7.62 -5.44
C ALA A 39 2.91 8.11 -5.97
N ASP A 40 2.86 8.52 -7.24
CA ASP A 40 1.61 8.93 -7.92
C ASP A 40 0.58 7.80 -7.95
N ASP A 41 0.99 6.58 -8.28
CA ASP A 41 0.10 5.42 -8.29
C ASP A 41 -0.42 5.10 -6.89
N THR A 42 0.41 5.28 -5.86
CA THR A 42 -0.01 5.09 -4.46
C THR A 42 -1.03 6.16 -4.03
N ALA A 43 -0.88 7.40 -4.47
CA ALA A 43 -1.82 8.48 -4.20
C ALA A 43 -3.16 8.22 -4.92
N LYS A 44 -3.12 7.87 -6.21
CA LYS A 44 -4.32 7.52 -7.01
C LYS A 44 -5.09 6.35 -6.38
N ALA A 45 -4.39 5.28 -6.00
CA ALA A 45 -4.98 4.14 -5.32
C ALA A 45 -5.68 4.53 -4.01
N ARG A 46 -5.08 5.45 -3.23
CA ARG A 46 -5.68 5.95 -1.98
C ARG A 46 -6.98 6.70 -2.24
N THR A 47 -6.98 7.61 -3.21
CA THR A 47 -8.14 8.42 -3.57
C THR A 47 -9.28 7.53 -4.06
N ALA A 48 -9.01 6.62 -5.00
CA ALA A 48 -10.02 5.69 -5.50
C ALA A 48 -10.56 4.78 -4.38
N PHE A 49 -9.72 4.33 -3.45
CA PHE A 49 -10.16 3.53 -2.31
C PHE A 49 -11.13 4.31 -1.41
N ASN A 50 -10.81 5.56 -1.08
CA ASN A 50 -11.67 6.41 -0.26
C ASN A 50 -13.01 6.73 -0.95
N GLU A 51 -12.99 6.97 -2.25
CA GLU A 51 -14.22 7.14 -3.05
C GLU A 51 -15.07 5.86 -3.03
N GLY A 52 -14.44 4.70 -3.17
CA GLY A 52 -15.10 3.39 -3.05
C GLY A 52 -15.81 3.23 -1.70
N LEU A 53 -15.14 3.56 -0.60
CA LEU A 53 -15.73 3.51 0.74
C LEU A 53 -16.94 4.44 0.89
N GLN A 54 -16.89 5.65 0.33
CA GLN A 54 -18.04 6.58 0.37
C GLN A 54 -19.23 6.05 -0.43
N LEU A 55 -18.98 5.47 -1.61
CA LEU A 55 -20.02 4.87 -2.43
C LEU A 55 -20.63 3.62 -1.76
N GLU A 56 -19.79 2.78 -1.14
CA GLU A 56 -20.22 1.60 -0.38
C GLU A 56 -21.12 2.01 0.80
N ALA A 57 -20.70 3.03 1.57
CA ALA A 57 -21.50 3.58 2.67
C ALA A 57 -22.83 4.20 2.19
N GLY A 58 -22.85 4.77 0.98
CA GLY A 58 -24.05 5.28 0.33
C GLY A 58 -24.93 4.21 -0.32
N GLY A 59 -24.56 2.93 -0.26
CA GLY A 59 -25.28 1.83 -0.89
C GLY A 59 -25.14 1.74 -2.40
N ASN A 60 -24.29 2.57 -3.02
CA ASN A 60 -23.98 2.48 -4.45
C ASN A 60 -22.88 1.43 -4.67
N PHE A 61 -23.25 0.16 -4.51
CA PHE A 61 -22.32 -0.96 -4.61
C PHE A 61 -21.73 -1.13 -6.01
N THR A 62 -22.46 -0.73 -7.06
CA THR A 62 -21.93 -0.74 -8.44
C THR A 62 -20.80 0.26 -8.61
N GLY A 63 -20.98 1.49 -8.12
CA GLY A 63 -19.94 2.52 -8.15
C GLY A 63 -18.75 2.16 -7.26
N ALA A 64 -19.03 1.67 -6.06
CA ALA A 64 -17.99 1.21 -5.12
C ALA A 64 -17.14 0.10 -5.73
N LEU A 65 -17.77 -0.91 -6.34
CA LEU A 65 -17.09 -2.01 -7.01
C LEU A 65 -16.18 -1.52 -8.14
N ALA A 66 -16.62 -0.54 -8.94
CA ALA A 66 -15.78 0.05 -9.98
C ALA A 66 -14.52 0.69 -9.38
N LYS A 67 -14.68 1.49 -8.32
CA LYS A 67 -13.57 2.14 -7.62
C LYS A 67 -12.59 1.17 -6.99
N PHE A 68 -13.07 0.13 -6.30
CA PHE A 68 -12.18 -0.87 -5.72
C PHE A 68 -11.44 -1.70 -6.78
N ASN A 69 -12.06 -1.92 -7.95
CA ASN A 69 -11.35 -2.55 -9.07
C ASN A 69 -10.23 -1.66 -9.63
N GLU A 70 -10.42 -0.34 -9.73
CA GLU A 70 -9.33 0.59 -10.08
C GLU A 70 -8.14 0.46 -9.12
N VAL A 71 -8.43 0.39 -7.81
CA VAL A 71 -7.39 0.16 -6.79
C VAL A 71 -6.69 -1.18 -6.99
N ALA A 72 -7.43 -2.24 -7.28
CA ALA A 72 -6.89 -3.58 -7.48
C ALA A 72 -5.97 -3.70 -8.71
N GLN A 73 -6.12 -2.85 -9.72
CA GLN A 73 -5.19 -2.77 -10.85
C GLN A 73 -3.81 -2.23 -10.43
N LEU A 74 -3.77 -1.34 -9.44
CA LEU A 74 -2.53 -0.74 -8.94
C LEU A 74 -1.89 -1.59 -7.83
N ARG A 75 -2.72 -1.97 -6.84
CA ARG A 75 -2.33 -2.71 -5.65
C ARG A 75 -3.49 -3.58 -5.17
N ARG A 76 -3.41 -4.88 -5.45
CA ARG A 76 -4.36 -5.86 -4.91
C ARG A 76 -3.95 -6.28 -3.50
N THR A 77 -4.58 -5.68 -2.48
CA THR A 77 -4.39 -6.05 -1.06
C THR A 77 -5.59 -6.84 -0.54
N PRO A 78 -5.45 -7.60 0.56
CA PRO A 78 -6.57 -8.31 1.17
C PRO A 78 -7.76 -7.40 1.50
N GLN A 79 -7.47 -6.18 1.99
CA GLN A 79 -8.50 -5.18 2.27
C GLN A 79 -9.29 -4.78 1.02
N VAL A 80 -8.61 -4.50 -0.09
CA VAL A 80 -9.27 -4.15 -1.35
C VAL A 80 -10.12 -5.31 -1.87
N VAL A 81 -9.61 -6.54 -1.79
CA VAL A 81 -10.37 -7.71 -2.24
C VAL A 81 -11.59 -7.98 -1.36
N TYR A 82 -11.49 -7.76 -0.04
CA TYR A 82 -12.64 -7.84 0.86
C TYR A 82 -13.77 -6.90 0.43
N HIS A 83 -13.45 -5.62 0.17
CA HIS A 83 -14.45 -4.65 -0.27
C HIS A 83 -15.04 -4.98 -1.66
N ILE A 84 -14.23 -5.52 -2.58
CA ILE A 84 -14.72 -6.05 -3.87
C ILE A 84 -15.73 -7.18 -3.63
N ALA A 85 -15.39 -8.15 -2.77
CA ALA A 85 -16.26 -9.27 -2.45
C ALA A 85 -17.56 -8.83 -1.78
N LEU A 86 -17.47 -7.87 -0.85
CA LEU A 86 -18.62 -7.28 -0.18
C LEU A 86 -19.57 -6.59 -1.17
N CYS A 87 -19.03 -5.79 -2.09
CA CYS A 87 -19.84 -5.16 -3.14
C CYS A 87 -20.48 -6.20 -4.07
N GLN A 88 -19.74 -7.25 -4.45
CA GLN A 88 -20.25 -8.36 -5.25
C GLN A 88 -21.40 -9.09 -4.54
N GLU A 89 -21.27 -9.35 -3.23
CA GLU A 89 -22.32 -9.94 -2.41
C GLU A 89 -23.58 -9.08 -2.40
N LYS A 90 -23.43 -7.77 -2.15
CA LYS A 90 -24.55 -6.81 -2.15
C LYS A 90 -25.25 -6.69 -3.50
N LEU A 91 -24.55 -6.97 -4.59
CA LEU A 91 -25.08 -7.01 -5.95
C LEU A 91 -25.63 -8.39 -6.35
N GLY A 92 -25.61 -9.38 -5.45
CA GLY A 92 -26.09 -10.74 -5.71
C GLY A 92 -25.11 -11.64 -6.48
N GLN A 93 -23.86 -11.20 -6.67
CA GLN A 93 -22.82 -11.93 -7.40
C GLN A 93 -22.09 -12.92 -6.48
N LEU A 94 -22.83 -13.84 -5.88
CA LEU A 94 -22.38 -14.65 -4.74
C LEU A 94 -21.16 -15.55 -5.06
N VAL A 95 -21.07 -16.09 -6.28
CA VAL A 95 -19.91 -16.92 -6.70
C VAL A 95 -18.63 -16.10 -6.75
N ALA A 96 -18.70 -14.86 -7.26
CA ALA A 96 -17.55 -13.96 -7.32
C ALA A 96 -17.14 -13.53 -5.91
N ALA A 97 -18.11 -13.16 -5.06
CA ALA A 97 -17.88 -12.77 -3.68
C ALA A 97 -17.15 -13.87 -2.89
N LEU A 98 -17.59 -15.12 -3.02
CA LEU A 98 -16.94 -16.26 -2.35
C LEU A 98 -15.48 -16.45 -2.79
N GLY A 99 -15.17 -16.16 -4.06
CA GLY A 99 -13.79 -16.13 -4.55
C GLY A 99 -12.93 -15.09 -3.83
N GLY A 100 -13.48 -13.89 -3.57
CA GLY A 100 -12.78 -12.83 -2.86
C GLY A 100 -12.65 -13.06 -1.35
N TYR A 101 -13.62 -13.71 -0.70
CA TYR A 101 -13.54 -14.03 0.73
C TYR A 101 -12.61 -15.19 1.08
N ARG A 102 -12.28 -16.07 0.12
CA ARG A 102 -11.44 -17.25 0.35
C ARG A 102 -9.94 -16.96 0.33
N ILE A 103 -9.53 -15.70 0.29
CA ILE A 103 -8.10 -15.38 0.35
C ILE A 103 -7.56 -15.76 1.74
N VAL A 104 -6.78 -16.84 1.78
CA VAL A 104 -5.99 -17.35 2.92
C VAL A 104 -4.64 -16.66 2.95
#